data_AF-A0A366M9I2-F1
#
_entry.id   AF-A0A366M9I2-F1
#
_cell.length_a   1.000
_cell.length_b   1.000
_cell.length_c   1.000
_cell.angle_alpha   90.00
_cell.angle_beta   90.00
_cell.angle_gamma   90.00
#
_symmetry.space_group_name_H-M   'P 1'
#
loop_
_entity.id
_entity.type
_entity.pdbx_description
1 polymer ?
#
loop_
_entity_poly.entity_id
_entity_poly.type
_entity_poly.pdbx_seq_one_letter_code
_entity_poly.pdbx_strand_id
1 'polypeptide(L)'
;MNRNKINQVNGTKMENIDQIIKIWLECNIKSHYFISEDYWRSNKESILNEYLPKSKTFTYKENNEIKGFISSMSNDLLNKKTCENSKHI
;
A
#
# COMPACT_ATOMS: atom_id res chain seq x y z
N MET A 1 25.51 0.26 -5.06
CA MET A 1 24.68 -0.61 -4.20
C MET A 1 23.65 0.26 -3.49
N ASN A 2 22.42 0.32 -4.00
CA ASN A 2 21.34 1.01 -3.28
C ASN A 2 20.85 0.12 -2.14
N ARG A 3 20.90 0.65 -0.92
CA ARG A 3 20.48 -0.07 0.28
C ARG A 3 18.97 -0.05 0.34
N ASN A 4 18.36 -1.23 0.30
CA ASN A 4 16.96 -1.44 0.61
C ASN A 4 16.67 -0.91 2.03
N LYS A 5 15.66 -0.05 2.19
CA LYS A 5 15.30 0.54 3.48
C LYS A 5 13.84 0.32 3.79
N ILE A 6 13.57 -0.34 4.91
CA ILE A 6 12.25 -0.38 5.52
C ILE A 6 12.12 0.87 6.39
N ASN A 7 11.09 1.68 6.13
CA ASN A 7 10.82 2.88 6.92
C ASN A 7 9.41 2.78 7.52
N GLN A 8 9.31 2.98 8.83
CA GLN A 8 8.03 3.22 9.48
C GLN A 8 7.52 4.60 9.04
N VAL A 9 6.27 4.66 8.58
CA VAL A 9 5.65 5.94 8.24
C VAL A 9 5.16 6.58 9.55
N ASN A 10 5.98 7.45 10.14
CA ASN A 10 5.58 8.32 11.24
C ASN A 10 5.17 9.67 10.65
N GLY A 11 3.87 9.94 10.58
CA GLY A 11 3.35 11.16 9.95
C GLY A 11 3.16 11.02 8.44
N THR A 12 1.95 11.35 8.00
CA THR A 12 1.43 11.21 6.65
C THR A 12 1.97 12.28 5.71
N LYS A 13 3.23 12.15 5.26
CA LYS A 13 3.68 12.94 4.11
C LYS A 13 2.80 12.53 2.91
N MET A 14 2.00 13.46 2.39
CA MET A 14 0.96 13.22 1.38
C MET A 14 1.50 12.43 0.16
N GLU A 15 2.73 12.74 -0.24
CA GLU A 15 3.48 12.05 -1.30
C GLU A 15 3.68 10.54 -1.06
N ASN A 16 3.86 10.10 0.20
CA ASN A 16 3.95 8.66 0.52
C ASN A 16 2.58 7.98 0.40
N ILE A 17 1.50 8.68 0.77
CA ILE A 17 0.13 8.14 0.72
C ILE A 17 -0.30 7.89 -0.72
N ASP A 18 -0.07 8.84 -1.62
CA ASP A 18 -0.44 8.70 -3.03
C ASP A 18 0.24 7.49 -3.67
N GLN A 19 1.52 7.27 -3.35
CA GLN A 19 2.27 6.09 -3.81
C GLN A 19 1.71 4.79 -3.19
N ILE A 20 1.43 4.77 -1.89
CA ILE A 20 0.83 3.60 -1.22
C ILE A 20 -0.52 3.23 -1.85
N ILE A 21 -1.39 4.21 -2.07
CA ILE A 21 -2.71 3.99 -2.65
C ILE A 21 -2.61 3.52 -4.10
N LYS A 22 -1.66 4.06 -4.88
CA LYS A 22 -1.40 3.60 -6.24
C LYS A 22 -0.98 2.12 -6.25
N ILE A 23 -0.02 1.75 -5.40
CA ILE A 23 0.45 0.36 -5.27
C ILE A 23 -0.70 -0.54 -4.82
N TRP A 24 -1.49 -0.11 -3.84
CA TRP A 24 -2.66 -0.85 -3.37
C TRP A 24 -3.65 -1.12 -4.51
N LEU A 25 -4.01 -0.09 -5.28
CA LEU A 25 -4.99 -0.23 -6.37
C LEU A 25 -4.48 -1.15 -7.47
N GLU A 26 -3.26 -0.93 -7.95
CA GLU A 26 -2.64 -1.76 -8.99
C GLU A 26 -2.53 -3.23 -8.56
N CYS A 27 -2.12 -3.49 -7.32
CA CYS A 27 -1.99 -4.85 -6.82
C CYS A 27 -3.33 -5.54 -6.61
N ASN A 28 -4.37 -4.84 -6.14
CA ASN A 28 -5.69 -5.46 -5.99
C ASN A 28 -6.34 -5.75 -7.35
N ILE A 29 -6.23 -4.84 -8.33
CA ILE A 29 -6.72 -5.09 -9.70
C ILE A 29 -6.03 -6.32 -10.30
N LYS A 30 -4.70 -6.44 -10.17
CA LYS A 30 -3.93 -7.58 -10.70
C LYS A 30 -4.26 -8.89 -9.99
N SER A 31 -4.21 -8.92 -8.66
CA SER A 31 -4.37 -10.13 -7.86
C SER A 31 -5.82 -10.62 -7.80
N HIS A 32 -6.78 -9.70 -7.97
CA HIS A 32 -8.20 -9.99 -7.91
C HIS A 32 -8.88 -9.56 -9.22
N TYR A 33 -8.31 -9.94 -10.36
CA TYR A 33 -8.83 -9.64 -11.70
C TYR A 33 -10.26 -10.13 -11.93
N PHE A 34 -10.74 -11.06 -11.10
CA PHE A 34 -12.11 -11.58 -11.10
C PHE A 34 -13.12 -10.60 -10.44
N ILE A 35 -12.66 -9.58 -9.72
CA ILE A 35 -13.46 -8.48 -9.18
C ILE A 35 -13.29 -7.26 -10.09
N SER A 36 -14.39 -6.57 -10.39
CA SER A 36 -14.36 -5.39 -11.26
C SER A 36 -13.36 -4.33 -10.74
N GLU A 37 -12.64 -3.73 -11.67
CA GLU A 37 -11.75 -2.60 -11.39
C GLU A 37 -12.52 -1.43 -10.74
N ASP A 38 -13.77 -1.20 -11.12
CA ASP A 38 -14.60 -0.14 -10.55
C ASP A 38 -14.86 -0.34 -9.06
N TYR A 39 -14.95 -1.59 -8.59
CA TYR A 39 -15.08 -1.90 -7.16
C TYR A 39 -13.83 -1.47 -6.38
N TRP A 40 -12.63 -1.72 -6.93
CA TRP A 40 -11.39 -1.28 -6.30
C TRP A 40 -11.22 0.24 -6.32
N ARG A 41 -11.62 0.89 -7.42
CA ARG A 41 -11.58 2.35 -7.56
C ARG A 41 -12.53 3.05 -6.60
N SER A 42 -13.75 2.53 -6.44
CA SER A 42 -14.75 3.07 -5.51
C SER A 42 -14.35 2.89 -4.04
N ASN A 43 -13.61 1.82 -3.69
CA ASN A 43 -13.08 1.62 -2.33
C ASN A 43 -11.84 2.45 -2.00
N LYS A 44 -11.24 3.14 -2.97
CA LYS A 44 -9.99 3.91 -2.80
C LYS A 44 -10.13 4.97 -1.71
N GLU A 45 -11.26 5.69 -1.66
CA GLU A 45 -11.49 6.74 -0.65
C GLU A 45 -11.53 6.18 0.77
N SER A 46 -12.21 5.05 0.99
CA SER A 46 -12.27 4.42 2.31
C SER A 46 -10.87 4.00 2.78
N ILE A 47 -10.05 3.44 1.90
CA ILE A 47 -8.67 3.07 2.24
C ILE A 47 -7.85 4.30 2.67
N LEU A 48 -8.00 5.41 1.94
CA LEU A 48 -7.29 6.66 2.19
C LEU A 48 -7.72 7.32 3.51
N ASN A 49 -9.02 7.45 3.74
CA ASN A 49 -9.58 8.29 4.80
C ASN A 49 -9.84 7.51 6.09
N GLU A 50 -10.05 6.20 6.00
CA GLU A 50 -10.42 5.39 7.16
C GLU A 50 -9.35 4.37 7.53
N TYR A 51 -8.79 3.65 6.55
CA TYR A 51 -7.90 2.54 6.86
C TYR A 51 -6.47 2.98 7.16
N LEU A 52 -5.86 3.73 6.24
CA LEU A 52 -4.46 4.15 6.40
C LEU A 52 -4.23 4.97 7.67
N PRO A 53 -5.06 5.98 8.03
CA PRO A 53 -4.84 6.80 9.22
C PRO A 53 -4.94 6.02 10.53
N LYS A 54 -5.73 4.93 10.55
CA LYS A 54 -5.93 4.06 11.72
C LYS A 54 -4.97 2.85 11.74
N SER A 55 -4.09 2.72 10.75
CA SER A 55 -3.19 1.59 10.60
C SER A 55 -1.74 1.95 10.89
N LYS A 56 -0.98 0.99 11.41
CA LYS A 56 0.48 1.06 11.42
C LYS A 56 0.99 0.63 10.05
N THR A 57 1.48 1.59 9.27
CA THR A 57 1.95 1.35 7.89
C THR A 57 3.48 1.44 7.80
N PHE A 58 4.08 0.41 7.19
CA PHE A 58 5.50 0.33 6.85
C PHE A 58 5.66 0.35 5.33
N THR A 59 6.69 1.03 4.84
CA THR A 59 6.98 1.08 3.41
C THR A 59 8.35 0.45 3.12
N TYR A 60 8.41 -0.29 2.03
CA TYR A 60 9.63 -0.77 1.41
C TYR A 60 10.02 0.20 0.30
N LYS A 61 11.21 0.79 0.42
CA LYS A 61 11.75 1.74 -0.56
C LYS A 61 13.00 1.16 -1.23
N GLU A 62 13.03 1.29 -2.55
CA GLU A 62 14.19 1.03 -3.40
C GLU A 62 14.42 2.24 -4.29
N ASN A 63 15.67 2.71 -4.41
CA ASN A 63 16.02 3.90 -5.22
C ASN A 63 15.21 5.17 -4.86
N ASN A 64 14.89 5.36 -3.57
CA ASN A 64 14.00 6.42 -3.05
C ASN A 64 12.52 6.34 -3.49
N GLU A 65 12.11 5.29 -4.19
CA GLU A 65 10.72 5.04 -4.60
C GLU A 65 10.08 3.99 -3.70
N ILE A 66 8.81 4.17 -3.31
CA ILE A 66 8.07 3.12 -2.61
C ILE A 66 7.75 2.00 -3.60
N LYS A 67 8.22 0.79 -3.32
CA LYS A 67 7.95 -0.42 -4.12
C LYS A 67 6.91 -1.34 -3.48
N GLY A 68 6.69 -1.17 -2.19
CA GLY A 68 5.67 -1.91 -1.47
C GLY A 68 5.38 -1.31 -0.10
N PHE A 69 4.30 -1.78 0.49
CA PHE A 69 3.92 -1.40 1.84
C PHE A 69 3.22 -2.55 2.56
N ILE A 70 3.18 -2.46 3.88
CA ILE A 70 2.44 -3.34 4.77
C ILE A 70 1.72 -2.45 5.78
N SER A 71 0.40 -2.61 5.89
CA SER A 71 -0.44 -1.90 6.86
C SER A 71 -1.08 -2.91 7.81
N SER A 72 -1.13 -2.57 9.11
CA SER A 72 -1.80 -3.39 10.12
C SER A 72 -2.62 -2.51 11.05
N MET A 73 -3.91 -2.83 11.23
CA MET A 73 -4.72 -2.23 12.29
C MET A 73 -4.49 -2.98 13.60
N SER A 74 -4.40 -2.26 14.71
CA SER A 74 -3.98 -2.80 16.01
C SER A 74 -5.03 -3.64 16.74
N ASN A 75 -6.12 -4.08 16.10
CA ASN A 75 -7.08 -4.97 16.76
C ASN A 75 -7.64 -6.13 15.94
N ASP A 76 -7.12 -6.40 14.73
CA ASP A 76 -7.44 -7.65 14.05
C ASP A 76 -6.38 -7.95 12.98
N LEU A 77 -5.97 -9.21 12.91
CA LEU A 77 -5.05 -9.78 11.93
C LEU A 77 -5.59 -9.74 10.48
N LEU A 78 -6.57 -8.88 10.17
CA LEU A 78 -7.42 -9.03 8.99
C LEU A 78 -6.86 -8.44 7.70
N ASN A 79 -5.83 -7.62 7.71
CA ASN A 79 -5.39 -6.92 6.49
C ASN A 79 -3.87 -6.80 6.34
N LYS A 80 -3.13 -7.89 6.60
CA LYS A 80 -1.73 -7.97 6.15
C LYS A 80 -1.70 -8.12 4.62
N LYS A 81 -1.93 -7.04 3.88
CA LYS A 81 -1.69 -6.99 2.43
C LYS A 81 -0.23 -6.61 2.21
N THR A 82 0.57 -7.58 1.80
CA THR A 82 1.90 -7.34 1.24
C THR A 82 1.71 -7.16 -0.26
N CYS A 83 2.04 -5.98 -0.77
CA CYS A 83 1.95 -5.67 -2.20
C CYS A 83 3.34 -5.21 -2.66
N GLU A 84 4.01 -6.05 -3.45
CA GLU A 84 5.29 -5.75 -4.07
C GLU A 84 5.05 -5.51 -5.56
N ASN A 85 5.36 -4.32 -6.03
CA ASN A 85 5.31 -4.02 -7.46
C ASN A 85 6.61 -4.52 -8.09
N SER A 86 6.75 -5.84 -8.25
CA SER A 86 7.83 -6.41 -9.04
C SER A 86 7.58 -6.09 -10.51
N LYS A 87 8.44 -5.27 -11.11
CA LYS A 87 8.53 -5.13 -12.58
C LYS A 87 9.24 -6.34 -13.24
N HIS A 88 9.47 -7.40 -12.49
CA HIS A 88 10.04 -8.66 -12.99
C HIS A 88 9.09 -9.81 -12.66
N ILE A 89 8.18 -10.07 -13.61
CA ILE A 89 7.79 -11.43 -13.99
C ILE A 89 8.29 -11.62 -15.41
#